data_AF-A0A359KR12-F1
#
_entry.id   AF-A0A359KR12-F1
#
_cell.length_a   1.000
_cell.length_b   1.000
_cell.length_c   1.000
_cell.angle_alpha   90.00
_cell.angle_beta   90.00
_cell.angle_gamma   90.00
#
_symmetry.space_group_name_H-M   'P 1'
#
loop_
_entity.id
_entity.type
_entity.pdbx_description
1 polymer ?
#
loop_
_entity_poly.entity_id
_entity_poly.type
_entity_poly.pdbx_seq_one_letter_code
_entity_poly.pdbx_strand_id
1 'polypeptide(L)'
;MSANWTAEDATGDGPPIVEVVEALRACYGTPDRGDPEPPIDGLIATILSQNTSDINTERSFRSLKQRFPDWDAVIDAPVSEVADAIRSGGLADRKAPRIQAVLRAIRDRTGGYDLSFLGAMEIEEARDWLMALNGVGPKTASCVLMFLSLIHI
;
A
#
# COMPACT_ATOMS: atom_id res chain seq x y z
N MET A 1 -3.07 4.42 -31.01
CA MET A 1 -4.46 4.94 -31.12
C MET A 1 -4.73 5.74 -29.86
N SER A 2 -4.59 7.06 -29.95
CA SER A 2 -4.81 7.97 -28.82
C SER A 2 -6.27 8.38 -28.83
N ALA A 3 -7.09 7.81 -27.94
CA ALA A 3 -8.43 8.30 -27.69
C ALA A 3 -8.30 9.57 -26.82
N ASN A 4 -8.74 10.70 -27.36
CA ASN A 4 -8.70 12.00 -26.69
C ASN A 4 -9.93 12.09 -25.78
N TRP A 5 -9.79 11.65 -24.53
CA TRP A 5 -10.87 11.67 -23.54
C TRP A 5 -11.09 13.11 -23.04
N THR A 6 -12.34 13.57 -23.06
CA THR A 6 -12.72 14.94 -22.65
C THR A 6 -13.66 14.91 -21.44
N ALA A 7 -13.73 16.01 -20.69
CA ALA A 7 -14.59 16.11 -19.50
C ALA A 7 -16.10 16.03 -19.81
N GLU A 8 -16.51 16.20 -21.07
CA GLU A 8 -17.88 16.02 -21.55
C GLU A 8 -18.28 14.54 -21.65
N ASP A 9 -17.30 13.64 -21.84
CA ASP A 9 -17.48 12.18 -21.82
C ASP A 9 -17.75 11.62 -20.42
N ALA A 10 -17.61 12.45 -19.37
CA ALA A 10 -17.91 12.11 -17.98
C ALA A 10 -19.39 12.35 -17.59
N THR A 11 -20.25 12.68 -18.56
CA THR A 11 -21.70 12.69 -18.37
C THR A 11 -22.15 11.30 -17.93
N GLY A 12 -23.08 11.23 -16.96
CA GLY A 12 -23.51 9.99 -16.28
C GLY A 12 -24.24 8.96 -17.15
N ASP A 13 -24.09 9.02 -18.47
CA ASP A 13 -24.73 8.18 -19.49
C ASP A 13 -23.83 7.00 -19.94
N GLY A 14 -22.69 6.81 -19.31
CA GLY A 14 -21.84 5.62 -19.52
C GLY A 14 -22.51 4.32 -19.05
N PRO A 15 -22.04 3.15 -19.50
CA PRO A 15 -22.58 1.87 -19.04
C PRO A 15 -22.49 1.78 -17.51
N PRO A 16 -23.47 1.16 -16.84
CA PRO A 16 -23.42 0.91 -15.41
C PRO A 16 -22.08 0.32 -14.98
N ILE A 17 -21.55 0.74 -13.82
CA ILE A 17 -20.26 0.25 -13.31
C ILE A 17 -20.19 -1.29 -13.27
N VAL A 18 -21.33 -1.95 -13.05
CA VAL A 18 -21.46 -3.40 -13.06
C VAL A 18 -21.09 -3.98 -14.43
N GLU A 19 -21.59 -3.41 -15.51
CA GLU A 19 -21.29 -3.86 -16.88
C GLU A 19 -19.80 -3.64 -17.22
N VAL A 20 -19.23 -2.52 -16.77
CA VAL A 20 -17.79 -2.27 -16.93
C VAL A 20 -16.96 -3.31 -16.19
N VAL A 21 -17.32 -3.62 -14.93
CA VAL A 21 -16.63 -4.63 -14.12
C VAL A 21 -16.74 -6.02 -14.75
N GLU A 22 -17.91 -6.40 -15.26
CA GLU A 22 -18.12 -7.67 -15.94
C GLU A 22 -17.30 -7.78 -17.23
N ALA A 23 -17.26 -6.72 -18.04
CA ALA A 23 -16.43 -6.67 -19.24
C ALA A 23 -14.94 -6.81 -18.91
N LEU A 24 -14.47 -6.10 -17.87
CA LEU A 24 -13.08 -6.21 -17.41
C LEU A 24 -12.76 -7.63 -16.90
N ARG A 25 -13.67 -8.26 -16.15
CA ARG A 25 -13.51 -9.66 -15.70
C ARG A 25 -13.48 -10.64 -16.86
N ALA A 26 -14.28 -10.41 -17.90
CA ALA A 26 -14.29 -11.26 -19.09
C ALA A 26 -12.96 -11.15 -19.88
N CYS A 27 -12.38 -9.94 -19.96
CA CYS A 27 -11.12 -9.71 -20.68
C CYS A 27 -9.87 -10.12 -19.89
N TYR A 28 -9.84 -9.84 -18.58
CA TYR A 28 -8.64 -9.96 -17.74
C TYR A 28 -8.73 -11.04 -16.66
N GLY A 29 -9.90 -11.68 -16.51
CA GLY A 29 -10.17 -12.62 -15.42
C GLY A 29 -10.54 -11.93 -14.11
N THR A 30 -10.81 -12.73 -13.09
CA THR A 30 -10.91 -12.23 -11.71
C THR A 30 -9.50 -12.07 -11.15
N PRO A 31 -9.13 -10.91 -10.57
CA PRO A 31 -7.81 -10.73 -9.99
C PRO A 31 -7.58 -11.76 -8.88
N ASP A 32 -6.55 -12.59 -9.04
CA ASP A 32 -6.00 -13.38 -7.96
C ASP A 32 -5.19 -12.44 -7.05
N ARG A 33 -5.51 -12.42 -5.77
CA ARG A 33 -4.89 -11.54 -4.78
C ARG A 33 -3.79 -12.24 -3.99
N GLY A 34 -3.56 -13.52 -4.23
CA GLY A 34 -2.58 -14.33 -3.51
C GLY A 34 -2.96 -14.57 -2.05
N ASP A 35 -2.02 -15.12 -1.29
CA ASP A 35 -2.19 -15.38 0.13
C ASP A 35 -2.15 -14.08 0.95
N PRO A 36 -2.88 -14.00 2.07
CA PRO A 36 -2.83 -12.85 2.95
C PRO A 36 -1.42 -12.66 3.54
N GLU A 37 -0.81 -11.52 3.28
CA GLU A 37 0.44 -11.09 3.92
C GLU A 37 0.15 -10.39 5.26
N PRO A 38 1.14 -10.33 6.19
CA PRO A 38 1.01 -9.53 7.39
C PRO A 38 0.60 -8.08 7.04
N PRO A 39 -0.41 -7.50 7.72
CA PRO A 39 -0.92 -6.17 7.44
C PRO A 39 0.13 -5.05 7.30
N ILE A 40 1.16 -5.11 8.13
CA ILE A 40 2.28 -4.17 8.13
C ILE A 40 3.13 -4.30 6.85
N ASP A 41 3.36 -5.52 6.38
CA ASP A 41 4.12 -5.81 5.17
C ASP A 41 3.39 -5.19 3.95
N GLY A 42 2.07 -5.37 3.87
CA GLY A 42 1.23 -4.75 2.83
C GLY A 42 1.22 -3.22 2.87
N LEU A 43 1.23 -2.60 4.06
CA LEU A 43 1.38 -1.15 4.20
C LEU A 43 2.73 -0.65 3.68
N ILE A 44 3.82 -1.31 4.05
CA ILE A 44 5.16 -0.94 3.57
C ILE A 44 5.28 -1.14 2.06
N ALA A 45 4.77 -2.25 1.51
CA ALA A 45 4.71 -2.50 0.08
C ALA A 45 3.91 -1.41 -0.66
N THR A 46 2.79 -0.95 -0.09
CA THR A 46 1.98 0.14 -0.65
C THR A 46 2.72 1.49 -0.64
N ILE A 47 3.54 1.77 0.38
CA ILE A 47 4.39 2.97 0.39
C ILE A 47 5.47 2.85 -0.69
N LEU A 48 6.07 1.67 -0.85
CA LEU A 48 7.10 1.41 -1.86
C LEU A 48 6.57 1.50 -3.29
N SER A 49 5.31 1.14 -3.54
CA SER A 49 4.70 1.17 -4.87
C SER A 49 4.38 2.57 -5.40
N GLN A 50 4.46 3.59 -4.55
CA GLN A 50 4.22 4.97 -4.98
C GLN A 50 5.25 5.40 -6.04
N ASN A 51 4.76 5.77 -7.22
CA ASN A 51 5.58 6.25 -8.35
C ASN A 51 6.65 5.25 -8.84
N THR A 52 6.34 3.95 -8.86
CA THR A 52 7.22 2.93 -9.42
C THR A 52 6.41 1.76 -10.00
N SER A 53 7.10 0.80 -10.61
CA SER A 53 6.47 -0.42 -11.14
C SER A 53 6.38 -1.52 -10.08
N ASP A 54 5.48 -2.48 -10.28
CA ASP A 54 5.31 -3.62 -9.36
C ASP A 54 6.61 -4.43 -9.20
N ILE A 55 7.32 -4.67 -10.31
CA ILE A 55 8.64 -5.33 -10.31
C ILE A 55 9.64 -4.62 -9.39
N ASN A 56 9.65 -3.28 -9.42
CA ASN A 56 10.55 -2.49 -8.59
C ASN A 56 10.08 -2.42 -7.13
N THR A 57 8.76 -2.42 -6.89
CA THR A 57 8.16 -2.54 -5.56
C THR A 57 8.62 -3.82 -4.90
N GLU A 58 8.40 -4.96 -5.57
CA GLU A 58 8.74 -6.28 -5.04
C GLU A 58 10.25 -6.44 -4.82
N ARG A 59 11.07 -5.97 -5.76
CA ARG A 59 12.53 -5.96 -5.60
C ARG A 59 12.96 -5.16 -4.37
N SER A 60 12.38 -3.98 -4.17
CA SER A 60 12.73 -3.10 -3.04
C SER A 60 12.26 -3.69 -1.71
N PHE A 61 11.04 -4.23 -1.68
CA PHE A 61 10.50 -4.88 -0.49
C PHE A 61 11.32 -6.10 -0.08
N ARG A 62 11.64 -6.98 -1.04
CA ARG A 62 12.52 -8.13 -0.81
C ARG A 62 13.88 -7.70 -0.29
N SER A 63 14.50 -6.70 -0.91
CA SER A 63 15.82 -6.20 -0.48
C SER A 63 15.77 -5.59 0.93
N LEU A 64 14.69 -4.92 1.28
CA LEU A 64 14.48 -4.38 2.63
C LEU A 64 14.41 -5.51 3.67
N LYS A 65 13.57 -6.53 3.45
CA LYS A 65 13.40 -7.68 4.35
C LYS A 65 14.65 -8.58 4.43
N GLN A 66 15.48 -8.62 3.38
CA GLN A 66 16.76 -9.33 3.40
C GLN A 66 17.83 -8.57 4.20
N ARG A 67 17.82 -7.23 4.14
CA ARG A 67 18.81 -6.37 4.79
C ARG A 67 18.52 -6.23 6.29
N PHE A 68 17.25 -6.18 6.68
CA PHE A 68 16.82 -5.93 8.06
C PHE A 68 15.95 -7.09 8.57
N PRO A 69 16.33 -7.75 9.67
CA PRO A 69 15.65 -8.97 10.17
C PRO A 69 14.24 -8.70 10.71
N ASP A 70 14.00 -7.48 11.22
CA ASP A 70 12.72 -7.05 11.77
C ASP A 70 12.49 -5.55 11.52
N TRP A 71 11.33 -5.05 11.91
CA TRP A 71 10.94 -3.65 11.72
C TRP A 71 11.66 -2.69 12.67
N ASP A 72 12.09 -3.16 13.85
CA ASP A 72 12.89 -2.34 14.77
C ASP A 72 14.27 -2.05 14.17
N ALA A 73 14.89 -3.05 13.53
CA ALA A 73 16.14 -2.87 12.78
C ALA A 73 15.99 -1.86 11.63
N VAL A 74 14.83 -1.80 10.96
CA VAL A 74 14.55 -0.76 9.95
C VAL A 74 14.46 0.63 10.60
N ILE A 75 13.82 0.74 11.76
CA ILE A 75 13.68 2.00 12.51
C ILE A 75 15.03 2.53 13.00
N ASP A 76 15.88 1.65 13.50
CA ASP A 76 17.13 1.99 14.17
C ASP A 76 18.29 2.20 13.19
N ALA A 77 18.17 1.67 11.97
CA ALA A 77 19.17 1.86 10.93
C ALA A 77 19.29 3.34 10.49
N PRO A 78 20.48 3.77 10.03
CA PRO A 78 20.62 5.05 9.35
C PRO A 78 19.66 5.15 8.17
N VAL A 79 19.01 6.31 8.00
CA VAL A 79 18.06 6.55 6.89
C VAL A 79 18.69 6.23 5.53
N SER A 80 19.98 6.52 5.36
CA SER A 80 20.74 6.20 4.14
C SER A 80 20.80 4.70 3.86
N GLU A 81 20.94 3.85 4.87
CA GLU A 81 20.98 2.39 4.67
C GLU A 81 19.61 1.85 4.25
N VAL A 82 18.53 2.39 4.83
CA VAL A 82 17.17 2.06 4.41
C VAL A 82 16.91 2.55 2.98
N ALA A 83 17.37 3.76 2.63
CA ALA A 83 17.27 4.31 1.28
C ALA A 83 18.04 3.45 0.27
N ASP A 84 19.22 2.96 0.63
CA ASP A 84 20.02 2.06 -0.21
C ASP A 84 19.31 0.74 -0.47
N ALA A 85 18.71 0.15 0.56
CA ALA A 85 17.95 -1.10 0.44
C ALA A 85 16.74 -0.97 -0.49
N ILE A 86 16.11 0.20 -0.57
CA ILE A 86 14.90 0.43 -1.38
C ILE A 86 15.16 1.20 -2.67
N ARG A 87 16.44 1.39 -3.04
CA ARG A 87 16.84 2.29 -4.13
C ARG A 87 16.20 1.96 -5.47
N SER A 88 15.96 0.68 -5.76
CA SER A 88 15.27 0.22 -6.97
C SER A 88 13.84 0.75 -7.12
N GLY A 89 13.18 1.12 -6.02
CA GLY A 89 11.80 1.58 -5.98
C GLY A 89 11.63 3.05 -6.33
N GLY A 90 12.73 3.80 -6.52
CA GLY A 90 12.71 5.23 -6.79
C GLY A 90 12.24 6.07 -5.60
N LEU A 91 12.64 7.36 -5.58
CA LEU A 91 12.36 8.29 -4.48
C LEU A 91 12.80 7.78 -3.10
N ALA A 92 13.86 6.97 -3.04
CA ALA A 92 14.30 6.30 -1.82
C ALA A 92 14.59 7.27 -0.67
N ASP A 93 15.23 8.40 -0.95
CA ASP A 93 15.54 9.44 0.05
C ASP A 93 14.28 10.07 0.68
N ARG A 94 13.14 10.00 -0.01
CA ARG A 94 11.84 10.44 0.52
C ARG A 94 11.07 9.30 1.19
N LYS A 95 11.16 8.08 0.65
CA LYS A 95 10.44 6.90 1.14
C LYS A 95 11.05 6.35 2.41
N ALA A 96 12.37 6.28 2.52
CA ALA A 96 13.07 5.73 3.69
C ALA A 96 12.72 6.44 5.01
N PRO A 97 12.85 7.78 5.15
CA PRO A 97 12.47 8.45 6.40
C PRO A 97 10.96 8.34 6.68
N ARG A 98 10.12 8.27 5.64
CA ARG A 98 8.67 8.07 5.79
C ARG A 98 8.34 6.68 6.32
N ILE A 99 8.95 5.63 5.78
CA ILE A 99 8.78 4.25 6.23
C ILE A 99 9.14 4.16 7.72
N GLN A 100 10.30 4.69 8.11
CA GLN A 100 10.68 4.70 9.53
C GLN A 100 9.70 5.49 10.41
N ALA A 101 9.21 6.65 9.94
CA ALA A 101 8.22 7.44 10.69
C ALA A 101 6.89 6.69 10.89
N VAL A 102 6.42 5.99 9.85
CA VAL A 102 5.22 5.16 9.89
C VAL A 102 5.41 3.99 10.86
N LEU A 103 6.53 3.26 10.77
CA LEU A 103 6.84 2.14 11.66
C LEU A 103 6.92 2.59 13.13
N ARG A 104 7.60 3.71 13.41
CA ARG A 104 7.65 4.30 14.76
C ARG A 104 6.25 4.64 15.27
N ALA A 105 5.45 5.35 14.47
CA ALA A 105 4.10 5.74 14.86
C ALA A 105 3.18 4.54 15.14
N ILE A 106 3.33 3.45 14.39
CA ILE A 106 2.57 2.22 14.63
C ILE A 106 3.01 1.58 15.94
N ARG A 107 4.33 1.35 16.11
CA ARG A 107 4.89 0.78 17.34
C ARG A 107 4.46 1.56 18.58
N ASP A 108 4.50 2.87 18.52
CA ASP A 108 4.14 3.75 19.65
C ASP A 108 2.63 3.70 19.96
N ARG A 109 1.77 3.46 18.96
CA ARG A 109 0.31 3.40 19.13
C ARG A 109 -0.21 2.02 19.55
N THR A 110 0.44 0.95 19.09
CA THR A 110 -0.07 -0.43 19.25
C THR A 110 0.80 -1.28 20.16
N GLY A 111 2.01 -0.82 20.52
CA GLY A 111 3.00 -1.61 21.25
C GLY A 111 3.72 -2.66 20.39
N GLY A 112 3.46 -2.70 19.07
CA GLY A 112 4.06 -3.65 18.14
C GLY A 112 3.80 -3.30 16.68
N TYR A 113 3.79 -4.29 15.81
CA TYR A 113 3.58 -4.10 14.35
C TYR A 113 2.34 -4.81 13.82
N ASP A 114 1.50 -5.35 14.71
CA ASP A 114 0.26 -5.97 14.30
C ASP A 114 -0.80 -4.90 14.01
N LEU A 115 -1.40 -4.97 12.82
CA LEU A 115 -2.52 -4.13 12.39
C LEU A 115 -3.78 -4.95 12.12
N SER A 116 -3.83 -6.23 12.52
CA SER A 116 -4.98 -7.11 12.33
C SER A 116 -6.28 -6.55 12.93
N PHE A 117 -6.17 -5.77 14.02
CA PHE A 117 -7.30 -5.12 14.67
C PHE A 117 -8.06 -4.14 13.76
N LEU A 118 -7.42 -3.60 12.71
CA LEU A 118 -8.09 -2.74 11.73
C LEU A 118 -9.19 -3.50 10.97
N GLY A 119 -9.08 -4.82 10.84
CA GLY A 119 -10.12 -5.65 10.22
C GLY A 119 -11.40 -5.79 11.05
N ALA A 120 -11.36 -5.43 12.34
CA ALA A 120 -12.52 -5.44 13.23
C ALA A 120 -13.16 -4.06 13.41
N MET A 121 -12.60 -3.01 12.80
CA MET A 121 -13.10 -1.64 12.85
C MET A 121 -14.06 -1.38 11.68
N GLU A 122 -14.94 -0.38 11.83
CA GLU A 122 -15.68 0.16 10.70
C GLU A 122 -14.71 0.76 9.67
N ILE A 123 -15.03 0.64 8.38
CA ILE A 123 -14.10 0.97 7.27
C ILE A 123 -13.61 2.42 7.37
N GLU A 124 -14.51 3.35 7.70
CA GLU A 124 -14.23 4.76 7.87
C GLU A 124 -13.27 5.01 9.04
N GLU A 125 -13.48 4.33 10.17
CA GLU A 125 -12.62 4.46 11.35
C GLU A 125 -11.22 3.87 11.10
N ALA A 126 -11.15 2.71 10.43
CA ALA A 126 -9.89 2.10 10.03
C ALA A 126 -9.11 2.99 9.06
N ARG A 127 -9.82 3.63 8.12
CA ARG A 127 -9.25 4.57 7.15
C ARG A 127 -8.68 5.80 7.85
N ASP A 128 -9.44 6.38 8.78
CA ASP A 128 -9.03 7.56 9.51
C ASP A 128 -7.83 7.26 10.44
N TRP A 129 -7.81 6.07 11.05
CA TRP A 129 -6.66 5.59 11.83
C TRP A 129 -5.39 5.52 10.98
N LEU A 130 -5.47 4.93 9.79
CA LEU A 130 -4.35 4.84 8.84
C LEU A 130 -3.92 6.23 8.37
N MET A 131 -4.86 7.11 8.03
CA MET A 131 -4.56 8.47 7.57
C MET A 131 -3.95 9.37 8.65
N ALA A 132 -4.11 9.02 9.93
CA ALA A 132 -3.42 9.69 11.02
C ALA A 132 -1.92 9.33 11.10
N LEU A 133 -1.42 8.39 10.29
CA LEU A 133 0.01 8.09 10.16
C LEU A 133 0.65 9.06 9.16
N ASN A 134 1.70 9.78 9.59
CA ASN A 134 2.37 10.76 8.74
C ASN A 134 2.95 10.10 7.47
N GLY A 135 2.44 10.51 6.30
CA GLY A 135 2.82 9.96 5.01
C GLY A 135 1.85 8.93 4.44
N VAL A 136 0.75 8.63 5.14
CA VAL A 136 -0.36 7.82 4.63
C VAL A 136 -1.51 8.73 4.23
N GLY A 137 -1.76 8.83 2.92
CA GLY A 137 -2.89 9.60 2.38
C GLY A 137 -4.11 8.71 2.06
N PRO A 138 -5.23 9.32 1.60
CA PRO A 138 -6.47 8.60 1.28
C PRO A 138 -6.25 7.41 0.33
N LYS A 139 -5.43 7.58 -0.71
CA LYS A 139 -5.09 6.51 -1.65
C LYS A 139 -4.43 5.32 -0.93
N THR A 140 -3.39 5.60 -0.14
CA THR A 140 -2.64 4.57 0.57
C THR A 140 -3.51 3.85 1.58
N ALA A 141 -4.32 4.58 2.36
CA ALA A 141 -5.25 3.99 3.31
C ALA A 141 -6.26 3.07 2.60
N SER A 142 -6.87 3.52 1.51
CA SER A 142 -7.80 2.69 0.72
C SER A 142 -7.14 1.44 0.13
N CYS A 143 -5.92 1.55 -0.42
CA CYS A 143 -5.18 0.38 -0.92
C CYS A 143 -4.93 -0.62 0.20
N VAL A 144 -4.46 -0.16 1.36
CA VAL A 144 -4.18 -1.02 2.51
C VAL A 144 -5.46 -1.71 2.97
N LEU A 145 -6.55 -0.97 3.20
CA LEU A 145 -7.82 -1.57 3.62
C LEU A 145 -8.37 -2.59 2.62
N MET A 146 -8.26 -2.33 1.31
CA MET A 146 -8.69 -3.26 0.26
C MET A 146 -7.93 -4.60 0.31
N PHE A 147 -6.66 -4.59 0.73
CA PHE A 147 -5.85 -5.79 0.88
C PHE A 147 -5.96 -6.42 2.29
N LEU A 148 -6.26 -5.62 3.33
CA LEU A 148 -6.46 -6.09 4.70
C LEU A 148 -7.83 -6.75 4.93
N SER A 149 -8.90 -6.22 4.33
CA SER A 149 -10.28 -6.61 4.62
C SER A 149 -10.67 -8.01 4.16
N LEU A 150 -9.73 -8.77 3.58
CA LEU A 150 -9.93 -10.15 3.10
C LEU A 150 -9.43 -11.21 4.07
N ILE A 151 -8.94 -10.83 5.26
CA ILE A 151 -8.58 -11.80 6.31
C ILE A 151 -9.85 -12.39 6.99
N HIS A 152 -11.04 -11.82 6.74
CA HIS A 152 -12.30 -12.17 7.44
C HIS A 152 -13.49 -12.56 6.52
N ILE A 153 -13.25 -12.97 5.26
CA ILE A 153 -14.30 -13.55 4.39
C ILE A 153 -13.95 -15.00 4.06
#